data_AF-A0A0G1CEJ6-F1
#
_entry.id   AF-A0A0G1CEJ6-F1
#
_cell.length_a   1.000
_cell.length_b   1.000
_cell.length_c   1.000
_cell.angle_alpha   90.00
_cell.angle_beta   90.00
_cell.angle_gamma   90.00
#
_symmetry.space_group_name_H-M   'P 1'
#
loop_
_entity.id
_entity.type
_entity.pdbx_description
1 polymer ?
#
loop_
_entity_poly.entity_id
_entity_poly.type
_entity_poly.pdbx_seq_one_letter_code
_entity_poly.pdbx_strand_id
1 'polypeptide(L)'
;MIKATQCIRCGKARVFSKTWSENVGTSQVTYTQSVCPDPVCQKEVELLLKNRHDVAVNRIHESIRRRKENRGKSLLARRATILAKARENSVAGRKLAV
;
A
#
# COMPACT_ATOMS: atom_id res chain seq x y z
N MET A 1 6.81 30.42 -12.61
CA MET A 1 7.54 29.80 -13.74
C MET A 1 7.81 28.34 -13.39
N ILE A 2 7.39 27.39 -14.24
CA ILE A 2 7.69 25.96 -14.02
C ILE A 2 9.18 25.77 -14.35
N LYS A 3 9.97 25.41 -13.33
CA LYS A 3 11.41 25.17 -13.50
C LYS A 3 11.60 23.95 -14.40
N ALA A 4 12.28 24.12 -15.53
CA ALA A 4 12.56 23.02 -16.44
C ALA A 4 13.43 21.99 -15.72
N THR A 5 12.88 20.78 -15.53
CA THR A 5 13.58 19.67 -14.88
C THR A 5 14.31 18.85 -15.94
N GLN A 6 15.50 18.37 -15.60
CA GLN A 6 16.28 17.52 -16.51
C GLN A 6 15.76 16.08 -16.48
N CYS A 7 15.88 15.39 -17.60
CA CYS A 7 15.56 13.97 -17.69
C CYS A 7 16.59 13.16 -16.90
N ILE A 8 16.11 12.30 -15.98
CA ILE A 8 16.94 11.41 -15.16
C ILE A 8 17.77 10.41 -15.97
N ARG A 9 17.41 10.17 -17.23
CA ARG A 9 18.04 9.17 -18.10
C ARG A 9 19.00 9.79 -19.12
N CYS A 10 18.62 10.88 -19.75
CA CYS A 10 19.37 11.48 -20.87
C CYS A 10 19.81 12.92 -20.63
N GLY A 11 19.46 13.54 -19.50
CA GLY A 11 19.84 14.91 -19.14
C GLY A 11 19.12 16.02 -19.91
N LYS A 12 18.43 15.71 -21.02
CA LYS A 12 17.64 16.70 -21.80
C LYS A 12 16.57 17.36 -20.94
N ALA A 13 16.29 18.64 -21.19
CA ALA A 13 15.22 19.36 -20.50
C ALA A 13 13.85 18.72 -20.82
N ARG A 14 13.06 18.47 -19.77
CA ARG A 14 11.69 17.96 -19.93
C ARG A 14 10.78 19.07 -20.45
N VAL A 15 9.84 18.69 -21.31
CA VAL A 15 8.82 19.58 -21.87
C VAL A 15 7.52 19.45 -21.09
N PHE A 16 6.77 20.55 -21.03
CA PHE A 16 5.46 20.57 -20.40
C PHE A 16 4.47 19.70 -21.17
N SER A 17 3.68 18.89 -20.45
CA SER A 17 2.64 18.06 -21.07
C SER A 17 1.25 18.55 -20.68
N LYS A 18 0.90 18.49 -19.38
CA LYS A 18 -0.41 18.93 -18.89
C LYS A 18 -0.36 19.33 -17.43
N THR A 19 -1.32 20.14 -17.02
CA THR A 19 -1.59 20.46 -15.61
C THR A 19 -3.05 20.19 -15.32
N TRP A 20 -3.36 19.62 -14.17
CA TRP A 20 -4.72 19.46 -13.68
C TRP A 20 -4.77 19.65 -12.18
N SER A 21 -5.93 20.02 -11.66
CA SER A 21 -6.16 20.14 -10.22
C SER A 21 -7.18 19.10 -9.78
N GLU A 22 -6.95 18.50 -8.64
CA GLU A 22 -7.84 17.53 -8.01
C GLU A 22 -7.96 17.84 -6.51
N ASN A 23 -9.15 17.64 -5.95
CA ASN A 23 -9.36 17.80 -4.52
C ASN A 23 -9.04 16.46 -3.82
N VAL A 24 -7.97 16.43 -3.04
CA VAL A 24 -7.55 15.26 -2.26
C VAL A 24 -7.88 15.53 -0.80
N GLY A 25 -8.96 14.93 -0.30
CA GLY A 25 -9.49 15.20 1.03
C GLY A 25 -10.05 16.63 1.12
N THR A 26 -9.48 17.45 2.02
CA THR A 26 -9.88 18.85 2.21
C THR A 26 -9.02 19.85 1.43
N SER A 27 -7.99 19.38 0.73
CA SER A 27 -7.01 20.24 0.06
C SER A 27 -7.12 20.11 -1.47
N GLN A 28 -6.99 21.24 -2.16
CA GLN A 28 -6.85 21.27 -3.61
C GLN A 28 -5.37 21.06 -3.97
N VAL A 29 -5.10 20.06 -4.80
CA VAL A 29 -3.74 19.73 -5.26
C VAL A 29 -3.65 19.99 -6.76
N THR A 30 -2.68 20.78 -7.17
CA THR A 30 -2.37 21.02 -8.58
C THR A 30 -1.18 20.17 -9.02
N TYR A 31 -1.42 19.30 -10.00
CA TYR A 31 -0.43 18.43 -10.59
C TYR A 31 0.06 19.00 -11.91
N THR A 32 1.37 19.01 -12.11
CA THR A 32 2.01 19.38 -13.37
C THR A 32 2.82 18.20 -13.89
N GLN A 33 2.49 17.74 -15.09
CA GLN A 33 3.19 16.65 -15.77
C GLN A 33 4.14 17.20 -16.83
N SER A 34 5.38 16.69 -16.81
CA SER A 34 6.41 16.96 -17.80
C SER A 34 6.99 15.66 -18.34
N VAL A 35 7.32 15.65 -19.63
CA VAL A 35 7.79 14.48 -20.37
C VAL A 35 9.15 14.74 -21.02
N CYS A 36 9.91 13.68 -21.24
CA CYS A 36 11.14 13.77 -22.04
C CYS A 36 10.76 14.03 -23.52
N PRO A 37 11.43 14.96 -24.22
CA PRO A 37 11.16 15.20 -25.65
C PRO A 37 11.53 14.02 -26.55
N ASP A 38 12.40 13.13 -26.05
CA ASP A 38 12.83 11.93 -26.76
C ASP A 38 11.89 10.75 -26.44
N PRO A 39 11.12 10.22 -27.42
CA PRO A 39 10.09 9.21 -27.18
C PRO A 39 10.66 7.86 -26.77
N VAL A 40 11.85 7.50 -27.25
CA VAL A 40 12.52 6.25 -26.86
C VAL A 40 12.93 6.34 -25.40
N CYS A 41 13.58 7.45 -25.03
CA CYS A 41 13.96 7.70 -23.64
C CYS A 41 12.74 7.80 -22.72
N GLN A 42 11.64 8.42 -23.17
CA GLN A 42 10.42 8.54 -22.38
C GLN A 42 9.81 7.17 -22.06
N LYS A 43 9.74 6.27 -23.05
CA LYS A 43 9.21 4.92 -22.88
C LYS A 43 9.98 4.10 -21.84
N GLU A 44 11.30 4.21 -21.84
CA GLU A 44 12.14 3.53 -20.85
C GLU A 44 11.95 4.08 -19.44
N VAL A 45 11.82 5.40 -19.30
CA VAL A 45 11.54 6.04 -18.01
C VAL A 45 10.16 5.58 -17.50
N GLU A 46 9.16 5.52 -18.35
CA GLU A 46 7.83 5.01 -18.00
C GLU A 46 7.86 3.56 -17.54
N LEU A 47 8.62 2.70 -18.24
CA LEU A 47 8.81 1.30 -17.83
C LEU A 47 9.47 1.21 -16.44
N LEU A 48 10.51 2.01 -16.20
CA LEU A 48 11.19 2.06 -14.91
C LEU A 48 10.26 2.56 -13.79
N LEU A 49 9.46 3.59 -14.07
CA LEU A 49 8.49 4.13 -13.11
C LEU A 49 7.38 3.11 -12.81
N LYS A 50 6.87 2.41 -13.84
CA LYS A 50 5.88 1.35 -13.69
C LYS A 50 6.41 0.22 -12.82
N ASN A 51 7.62 -0.28 -13.09
CA ASN A 51 8.22 -1.35 -12.29
C ASN A 51 8.37 -0.95 -10.82
N ARG A 52 8.81 0.29 -10.55
CA ARG A 52 8.92 0.81 -9.17
C ARG A 52 7.56 0.91 -8.48
N HIS A 53 6.55 1.39 -9.20
CA HIS A 53 5.18 1.47 -8.71
C HIS A 53 4.63 0.08 -8.37
N ASP A 54 4.77 -0.88 -9.27
CA ASP A 54 4.25 -2.23 -9.10
C ASP A 54 4.90 -2.94 -7.90
N VAL A 55 6.22 -2.80 -7.73
CA VAL A 55 6.93 -3.31 -6.54
C VAL A 55 6.40 -2.67 -5.26
N ALA A 56 6.18 -1.34 -5.25
CA ALA A 56 5.68 -0.64 -4.08
C ALA A 56 4.25 -1.08 -3.71
N VAL A 57 3.35 -1.15 -4.70
CA VAL A 57 1.96 -1.59 -4.51
C VAL A 57 1.89 -3.03 -4.03
N ASN A 58 2.65 -3.94 -4.65
CA ASN A 58 2.69 -5.34 -4.24
C ASN A 58 3.19 -5.49 -2.80
N ARG A 59 4.21 -4.73 -2.39
CA ARG A 59 4.70 -4.74 -1.00
C ARG A 59 3.62 -4.26 -0.02
N ILE A 60 2.85 -3.24 -0.38
CA ILE A 60 1.75 -2.72 0.45
C ILE A 60 0.63 -3.77 0.56
N HIS A 61 0.19 -4.34 -0.57
CA HIS A 61 -0.84 -5.38 -0.59
C HIS A 61 -0.45 -6.60 0.24
N GLU A 62 0.79 -7.06 0.09
CA GLU A 62 1.30 -8.20 0.86
C GLU A 62 1.36 -7.90 2.36
N SER A 63 1.76 -6.68 2.75
CA SER A 63 1.72 -6.23 4.14
C SER A 63 0.28 -6.23 4.70
N ILE A 64 -0.68 -5.73 3.94
CA ILE A 64 -2.10 -5.72 4.34
C ILE A 64 -2.63 -7.15 4.49
N ARG A 65 -2.32 -8.04 3.53
CA ARG A 65 -2.68 -9.46 3.57
C ARG A 65 -2.18 -10.12 4.84
N ARG A 66 -0.88 -9.98 5.14
CA ARG A 66 -0.25 -10.52 6.35
C ARG A 66 -0.90 -9.99 7.62
N ARG A 67 -1.21 -8.70 7.70
CA ARG A 67 -1.90 -8.10 8.86
C ARG A 67 -3.29 -8.71 9.05
N LYS A 68 -4.05 -8.92 7.97
CA LYS A 68 -5.37 -9.55 8.01
C LYS A 68 -5.29 -11.00 8.50
N GLU A 69 -4.34 -11.77 7.99
CA GLU A 69 -4.12 -13.17 8.39
C GLU A 69 -3.71 -13.28 9.85
N ASN A 70 -2.75 -12.46 10.30
CA ASN A 70 -2.31 -12.44 11.69
C ASN A 70 -3.44 -12.04 12.64
N ARG A 71 -4.27 -11.07 12.24
CA ARG A 71 -5.48 -10.72 12.99
C ARG A 71 -6.42 -11.92 13.12
N GLY A 72 -6.70 -12.62 12.02
CA GLY A 72 -7.53 -13.83 12.01
C GLY A 72 -7.00 -14.93 12.94
N LYS A 73 -5.70 -15.24 12.86
CA LYS A 73 -5.04 -16.21 13.74
C LYS A 73 -5.16 -15.81 15.22
N SER A 74 -4.96 -14.53 15.54
CA SER A 74 -5.09 -14.05 16.93
C SER A 74 -6.51 -14.22 17.47
N LEU A 75 -7.53 -14.00 16.64
CA LEU A 75 -8.94 -14.14 17.03
C LEU A 75 -9.31 -15.60 17.27
N LEU A 76 -8.83 -16.51 16.40
CA LEU A 76 -9.02 -17.95 16.57
C LEU A 76 -8.34 -18.46 17.85
N ALA A 77 -7.11 -18.02 18.12
CA ALA A 77 -6.39 -18.37 19.34
C ALA A 77 -7.14 -17.89 20.59
N ARG A 78 -7.58 -16.63 20.62
CA ARG A 78 -8.39 -16.09 21.73
C ARG A 78 -9.68 -16.89 21.95
N ARG A 79 -10.38 -17.24 20.86
CA ARG A 79 -11.59 -18.07 20.94
C ARG A 79 -11.30 -19.45 21.51
N ALA A 80 -10.21 -20.10 21.09
CA ALA A 80 -9.79 -21.39 21.61
C ALA A 80 -9.51 -21.33 23.13
N THR A 81 -8.82 -20.29 23.60
CA THR A 81 -8.56 -20.07 25.03
C THR A 81 -9.85 -19.92 25.83
N ILE A 82 -10.82 -19.14 25.32
CA ILE A 82 -12.13 -18.96 25.98
C ILE A 82 -12.86 -20.30 26.09
N LEU A 83 -12.88 -21.10 25.02
CA LEU A 83 -13.54 -22.40 25.01
C LEU A 83 -12.86 -23.40 25.96
N ALA A 84 -11.53 -23.39 26.03
CA ALA A 84 -10.78 -24.23 26.96
C ALA A 84 -11.13 -23.88 28.42
N LYS A 85 -11.13 -22.59 28.76
CA LYS A 85 -11.49 -22.12 30.11
C LYS A 85 -12.94 -22.42 30.47
N ALA A 86 -13.86 -22.33 29.51
CA ALA A 86 -15.26 -22.73 29.72
C ALA A 86 -15.41 -24.24 30.00
N ARG A 87 -14.61 -25.09 29.34
CA ARG A 87 -14.56 -26.53 29.60
C ARG A 87 -14.02 -26.81 31.00
N GLU A 88 -12.91 -26.18 31.39
CA GLU A 88 -12.33 -26.31 32.74
C GLU A 88 -13.34 -25.94 33.83
N ASN A 89 -14.01 -24.79 33.69
CA ASN A 89 -15.05 -24.35 34.62
C ASN A 89 -16.22 -25.34 34.71
N SER A 90 -16.64 -25.93 33.59
CA SER A 90 -17.70 -26.96 33.56
C SER A 90 -17.28 -28.25 34.29
N VAL A 91 -16.00 -28.63 34.21
CA VAL A 91 -15.47 -29.80 34.92
C VAL A 91 -15.34 -29.51 36.41
N ALA A 92 -14.86 -28.33 36.79
CA ALA A 92 -14.76 -27.90 38.19
C ALA A 92 -16.14 -27.82 38.86
N GLY A 93 -17.15 -27.27 38.20
CA GLY A 93 -18.52 -27.24 38.71
C GLY A 93 -19.11 -28.62 38.94
N ARG A 94 -18.77 -29.60 38.08
CA ARG A 94 -19.19 -31.00 38.25
C ARG A 94 -18.49 -31.70 39.43
N LYS A 95 -17.29 -31.25 39.78
CA LYS A 95 -16.48 -31.79 40.90
C LYS A 95 -16.93 -31.26 42.27
N LEU A 96 -17.58 -30.09 42.33
CA LEU A 96 -18.16 -29.52 43.55
C LEU A 96 -19.57 -30.05 43.87
N ALA A 97 -20.22 -30.72 42.91
CA ALA A 97 -21.59 -31.23 43.05
C ALA A 97 -21.67 -32.69 43.52
N VAL A 98 -20.53 -33.28 43.90
CA VAL A 98 -20.37 -34.64 44.47
C VAL A 98 -19.81 -34.48 45.87
#